data_AF-A0A957HK80-F1
#
_entry.id   AF-A0A957HK80-F1
#
_cell.length_a   1.000
_cell.length_b   1.000
_cell.length_c   1.000
_cell.angle_alpha   90.00
_cell.angle_beta   90.00
_cell.angle_gamma   90.00
#
_symmetry.space_group_name_H-M   'P 1'
#
loop_
_entity.id
_entity.type
_entity.pdbx_description
1 polymer ?
#
loop_
_entity_poly.entity_id
_entity_poly.type
_entity_poly.pdbx_seq_one_letter_code
_entity_poly.pdbx_strand_id
1 'polypeptide(L)'
;MSLEDHARQLQRRNAELSIINSMAQALNRSVDLEQTLRAILAQVADLLDLQTGWVWLLREDDNQSYLAASQNLPPALAHHPHKMEGSCYCLDTFREGDLAGAANVNVVTCSRLKNLVDGTDGLRYHASIPLYAHGKKLGVLNVASADWRQLSPDDLQLLYTIGDMLGIAVERGRLFERSAQVGAVEERNRLAREIHDTLAQGLTAVSLQLESADALLEADADPARIRQMVQQALALTRANLEEARRSVQDLRAAPLAGRTLVEALALLAEAAPLQVD
;
A
#
# COMPACT_ATOMS: atom_id res chain seq x y z
N MET A 1 -9.54 29.29 -40.41
CA MET A 1 -9.10 29.23 -38.99
C MET A 1 -8.03 30.30 -38.81
N SER A 2 -8.20 31.23 -37.86
CA SER A 2 -7.31 32.39 -37.67
C SER A 2 -5.96 31.96 -37.04
N LEU A 3 -4.91 32.78 -37.19
CA LEU A 3 -3.64 32.63 -36.45
C LEU A 3 -3.86 32.68 -34.92
N GLU A 4 -4.85 33.45 -34.46
CA GLU A 4 -5.23 33.55 -33.05
C GLU A 4 -5.94 32.29 -32.52
N ASP A 5 -6.60 31.53 -33.40
CA ASP A 5 -7.24 30.26 -33.04
C ASP A 5 -6.18 29.16 -32.86
N HIS A 6 -5.17 29.13 -33.74
CA HIS A 6 -4.03 28.23 -33.60
C HIS A 6 -3.22 28.51 -32.33
N ALA A 7 -2.97 29.78 -32.02
CA ALA A 7 -2.24 30.16 -30.81
C ALA A 7 -2.98 29.73 -29.53
N ARG A 8 -4.31 29.92 -29.47
CA ARG A 8 -5.15 29.46 -28.34
C ARG A 8 -5.18 27.94 -28.23
N GLN A 9 -5.28 27.21 -29.34
CA GLN A 9 -5.27 25.75 -29.33
C GLN A 9 -3.91 25.18 -28.87
N LEU A 10 -2.80 25.80 -29.29
CA LEU A 10 -1.44 25.45 -28.84
C LEU A 10 -1.24 25.71 -27.35
N GLN A 11 -1.73 26.85 -26.84
CA GLN A 11 -1.65 27.15 -25.41
C GLN A 11 -2.45 26.15 -24.57
N ARG A 12 -3.66 25.77 -25.02
CA ARG A 12 -4.47 24.75 -24.35
C ARG A 12 -3.75 23.40 -24.29
N ARG A 13 -3.23 22.91 -25.43
CA ARG A 13 -2.47 21.65 -25.49
C ARG A 13 -1.20 21.67 -24.64
N ASN A 14 -0.48 22.79 -24.59
CA ASN A 14 0.69 22.91 -23.72
C ASN A 14 0.32 22.86 -22.23
N ALA A 15 -0.80 23.48 -21.84
CA ALA A 15 -1.30 23.40 -20.46
C ALA A 15 -1.68 21.97 -20.09
N GLU A 16 -2.43 21.27 -20.95
CA GLU A 16 -2.80 19.87 -20.77
C GLU A 16 -1.57 18.96 -20.61
N LEU A 17 -0.57 19.09 -21.50
CA LEU A 17 0.68 18.33 -21.45
C LEU A 17 1.50 18.62 -20.18
N SER A 18 1.56 19.89 -19.76
CA SER A 18 2.27 20.27 -18.54
C SER A 18 1.65 19.61 -17.31
N ILE A 19 0.32 19.52 -17.26
CA ILE A 19 -0.38 18.88 -16.15
C ILE A 19 -0.18 17.37 -16.17
N ILE A 20 -0.33 16.72 -17.32
CA ILE A 20 -0.05 15.28 -17.47
C ILE A 20 1.38 14.96 -16.99
N ASN A 21 2.37 15.76 -17.39
CA ASN A 21 3.75 15.57 -16.96
C ASN A 21 3.93 15.78 -15.44
N SER A 22 3.31 16.81 -14.86
CA SER A 22 3.31 17.05 -13.41
C SER A 22 2.72 15.86 -12.64
N MET A 23 1.57 15.34 -13.10
CA MET A 23 0.90 14.17 -12.52
C MET A 23 1.77 12.92 -12.63
N ALA A 24 2.37 12.67 -13.80
CA ALA A 24 3.28 11.56 -14.00
C ALA A 24 4.50 11.63 -13.05
N GLN A 25 5.06 12.83 -12.83
CA GLN A 25 6.15 13.02 -11.87
C GLN A 25 5.72 12.78 -10.42
N ALA A 26 4.54 13.28 -10.02
CA ALA A 26 3.99 13.06 -8.68
C ALA A 26 3.76 11.57 -8.42
N LEU A 27 3.15 10.87 -9.40
CA LEU A 27 2.99 9.43 -9.38
C LEU A 27 4.33 8.73 -9.15
N ASN A 28 5.34 9.04 -9.96
CA ASN A 28 6.63 8.36 -9.96
C ASN A 28 7.46 8.55 -8.69
N ARG A 29 7.21 9.59 -7.90
CA ARG A 29 8.02 9.92 -6.71
C ARG A 29 7.42 9.44 -5.39
N SER A 30 6.12 9.17 -5.35
CA SER A 30 5.44 8.88 -4.11
C SER A 30 5.49 7.40 -3.73
N VAL A 31 5.69 7.14 -2.45
CA VAL A 31 5.61 5.80 -1.83
C VAL A 31 4.22 5.58 -1.21
N ASP A 32 3.50 6.65 -0.90
CA ASP A 32 2.15 6.60 -0.30
C ASP A 32 1.10 6.69 -1.42
N LEU A 33 0.47 5.55 -1.73
CA LEU A 33 -0.54 5.47 -2.78
C LEU A 33 -1.77 6.33 -2.46
N GLU A 34 -2.24 6.35 -1.21
CA GLU A 34 -3.44 7.08 -0.81
C GLU A 34 -3.23 8.59 -0.99
N GLN A 35 -2.12 9.11 -0.46
CA GLN A 35 -1.79 10.54 -0.57
C GLN A 35 -1.64 10.95 -2.04
N THR A 36 -1.05 10.09 -2.86
CA THR A 36 -0.88 10.34 -4.30
C THR A 36 -2.20 10.40 -5.04
N LEU A 37 -3.09 9.43 -4.77
CA LEU A 37 -4.42 9.38 -5.38
C LEU A 37 -5.23 10.63 -5.03
N ARG A 38 -5.18 11.09 -3.78
CA ARG A 38 -5.85 12.34 -3.36
C ARG A 38 -5.28 13.56 -4.08
N ALA A 39 -3.95 13.69 -4.16
CA ALA A 39 -3.29 14.81 -4.82
C ALA A 39 -3.63 14.90 -6.33
N ILE A 40 -3.72 13.75 -7.00
CA ILE A 40 -4.12 13.67 -8.40
C ILE A 40 -5.59 13.98 -8.58
N LEU A 41 -6.44 13.42 -7.73
CA LEU A 41 -7.87 13.65 -7.79
C LEU A 41 -8.20 15.14 -7.64
N ALA A 42 -7.49 15.85 -6.75
CA ALA A 42 -7.59 17.31 -6.63
C ALA A 42 -7.18 18.02 -7.92
N GLN A 43 -6.03 17.68 -8.52
CA GLN A 43 -5.57 18.28 -9.79
C GLN A 43 -6.53 18.03 -10.96
N VAL A 44 -7.11 16.82 -11.04
CA VAL A 44 -8.09 16.46 -12.08
C VAL A 44 -9.39 17.22 -11.89
N ALA A 45 -9.85 17.34 -10.65
CA ALA A 45 -11.04 18.11 -10.32
C ALA A 45 -10.86 19.59 -10.69
N ASP A 46 -9.73 20.19 -10.32
CA ASP A 46 -9.41 21.59 -10.64
C ASP A 46 -9.29 21.83 -12.16
N LEU A 47 -8.66 20.91 -12.90
CA LEU A 47 -8.46 21.05 -14.35
C LEU A 47 -9.78 20.99 -15.14
N LEU A 48 -10.69 20.10 -14.72
CA LEU A 48 -11.96 19.89 -15.41
C LEU A 48 -13.10 20.74 -14.82
N ASP A 49 -12.80 21.63 -13.87
CA ASP A 49 -13.78 22.44 -13.13
C ASP A 49 -14.89 21.57 -12.51
N LEU A 50 -14.48 20.45 -11.91
CA LEU A 50 -15.37 19.46 -11.29
C LEU A 50 -15.38 19.64 -9.79
N GLN A 51 -16.58 19.57 -9.20
CA GLN A 51 -16.77 19.80 -7.78
C GLN A 51 -16.29 18.63 -6.92
N THR A 52 -16.32 17.40 -7.45
CA THR A 52 -16.07 16.19 -6.67
C THR A 52 -15.48 15.05 -7.50
N GLY A 53 -14.76 14.17 -6.82
CA GLY A 53 -14.34 12.90 -7.37
C GLY A 53 -13.99 11.88 -6.30
N TRP A 54 -13.88 10.61 -6.70
CA TRP A 54 -13.45 9.53 -5.83
C TRP A 54 -12.86 8.35 -6.60
N VAL A 55 -11.97 7.61 -5.95
CA VAL A 55 -11.33 6.41 -6.48
C VAL A 55 -11.74 5.22 -5.65
N TRP A 56 -12.32 4.21 -6.31
CA TRP A 56 -12.49 2.89 -5.75
C TRP A 56 -11.43 1.94 -6.26
N LEU A 57 -10.83 1.17 -5.37
CA LEU A 57 -9.90 0.09 -5.72
C LEU A 57 -10.45 -1.25 -5.25
N LEU A 58 -10.11 -2.32 -5.97
CA LEU A 58 -10.42 -3.70 -5.61
C LEU A 58 -9.28 -4.27 -4.77
N ARG A 59 -9.57 -4.81 -3.58
CA ARG A 59 -8.56 -5.56 -2.83
C ARG A 59 -8.18 -6.85 -3.58
N GLU A 60 -6.94 -7.29 -3.39
CA GLU A 60 -6.39 -8.42 -4.15
C GLU A 60 -6.80 -9.78 -3.61
N ASP A 61 -7.23 -9.85 -2.35
CA ASP A 61 -7.60 -11.06 -1.63
C ASP A 61 -9.05 -11.47 -1.87
N ASP A 62 -9.99 -10.53 -1.75
CA ASP A 62 -11.44 -10.78 -1.78
C ASP A 62 -12.15 -10.09 -2.95
N ASN A 63 -11.43 -9.30 -3.75
CA ASN A 63 -11.97 -8.49 -4.86
C ASN A 63 -13.06 -7.49 -4.41
N GLN A 64 -13.15 -7.20 -3.11
CA GLN A 64 -14.04 -6.21 -2.57
C GLN A 64 -13.51 -4.81 -2.87
N SER A 65 -14.44 -3.92 -3.20
CA SER A 65 -14.14 -2.53 -3.47
C SER A 65 -14.03 -1.75 -2.17
N TYR A 66 -13.05 -0.86 -2.08
CA TYR A 66 -12.95 0.11 -1.00
C TYR A 66 -12.67 1.51 -1.55
N LEU A 67 -13.04 2.53 -0.77
CA LEU A 67 -12.76 3.94 -1.07
C LEU A 67 -11.30 4.24 -0.79
N ALA A 68 -10.49 4.28 -1.85
CA ALA A 68 -9.05 4.52 -1.75
C ALA A 68 -8.73 6.01 -1.66
N ALA A 69 -9.49 6.86 -2.33
CA ALA A 69 -9.36 8.31 -2.23
C ALA A 69 -10.68 9.01 -2.57
N SER A 70 -10.86 10.21 -2.03
CA SER A 70 -11.99 11.06 -2.39
C SER A 70 -11.61 12.54 -2.24
N GLN A 71 -12.25 13.39 -3.03
CA GLN A 71 -12.08 14.84 -3.01
C GLN A 71 -13.47 15.46 -3.00
N ASN A 72 -13.73 16.32 -1.99
CA ASN A 72 -14.97 17.09 -1.88
C ASN A 72 -16.23 16.22 -2.04
N LEU A 73 -16.34 15.12 -1.30
CA LEU A 73 -17.57 14.32 -1.34
C LEU A 73 -18.76 15.19 -0.91
N PRO A 74 -19.91 15.09 -1.61
CA PRO A 74 -21.11 15.80 -1.19
C PRO A 74 -21.48 15.41 0.26
N PRO A 75 -22.02 16.34 1.07
CA PRO A 75 -22.37 16.08 2.47
C PRO A 75 -23.19 14.81 2.69
N ALA A 76 -24.08 14.48 1.76
CA ALA A 76 -24.92 13.27 1.81
C ALA A 76 -24.13 11.95 1.73
N LEU A 77 -22.89 11.98 1.22
CA LEU A 77 -21.95 10.86 1.19
C LEU A 77 -20.86 11.00 2.27
N ALA A 78 -20.32 12.21 2.43
CA ALA A 78 -19.25 12.48 3.40
C ALA A 78 -19.70 12.20 4.86
N HIS A 79 -20.92 12.60 5.22
CA HIS A 79 -21.47 12.36 6.56
C HIS A 79 -22.03 10.95 6.76
N HIS A 80 -22.08 10.14 5.69
CA HIS A 80 -22.64 8.80 5.71
C HIS A 80 -21.74 7.79 4.99
N PRO A 81 -20.55 7.46 5.54
CA PRO A 81 -19.55 6.62 4.86
C PRO A 81 -20.06 5.25 4.40
N HIS A 82 -20.99 4.63 5.14
CA HIS A 82 -21.63 3.36 4.77
C HIS A 82 -22.33 3.41 3.40
N LYS A 83 -22.72 4.58 2.89
CA LYS A 83 -23.27 4.73 1.54
C LYS A 83 -22.22 4.56 0.45
N MET A 84 -20.93 4.68 0.77
CA MET A 84 -19.80 4.44 -0.13
C MET A 84 -19.34 2.97 -0.11
N GLU A 85 -19.93 2.13 0.73
CA GLU A 85 -19.66 0.69 0.80
C GLU A 85 -20.58 -0.11 -0.13
N GLY A 86 -20.25 -1.38 -0.38
CA GLY A 86 -21.07 -2.30 -1.18
C GLY A 86 -21.01 -2.06 -2.68
N SER A 87 -22.03 -2.54 -3.41
CA SER A 87 -22.08 -2.49 -4.87
C SER A 87 -22.59 -1.16 -5.42
N CYS A 88 -22.23 -0.84 -6.66
CA CYS A 88 -22.67 0.34 -7.40
C CYS A 88 -22.85 -0.04 -8.84
N TYR A 89 -23.75 0.61 -9.56
CA TYR A 89 -23.86 0.39 -11.00
C TYR A 89 -22.50 0.50 -11.72
N CYS A 90 -21.69 1.55 -11.48
CA CYS A 90 -20.36 1.64 -12.12
C CYS A 90 -19.37 0.55 -11.68
N LEU A 91 -19.42 0.09 -10.42
CA LEU A 91 -18.54 -0.99 -9.95
C LEU A 91 -18.95 -2.33 -10.54
N ASP A 92 -20.25 -2.59 -10.60
CA ASP A 92 -20.81 -3.83 -11.12
C ASP A 92 -20.53 -3.91 -12.63
N THR A 93 -20.78 -2.83 -13.39
CA THR A 93 -20.41 -2.70 -14.80
C THR A 93 -18.91 -2.87 -15.02
N PHE A 94 -18.05 -2.28 -14.16
CA PHE A 94 -16.60 -2.49 -14.23
C PHE A 94 -16.20 -3.95 -14.02
N ARG A 95 -16.77 -4.58 -13.00
CA ARG A 95 -16.51 -5.98 -12.66
C ARG A 95 -16.95 -6.93 -13.76
N GLU A 96 -18.06 -6.65 -14.41
CA GLU A 96 -18.56 -7.38 -15.58
C GLU A 96 -17.66 -7.16 -16.82
N GLY A 97 -16.87 -6.08 -16.85
CA GLY A 97 -15.95 -5.76 -17.94
C GLY A 97 -16.59 -4.90 -19.03
N ASP A 98 -17.78 -4.37 -18.77
CA ASP A 98 -18.61 -3.65 -19.72
C ASP A 98 -18.44 -2.11 -19.61
N LEU A 99 -17.30 -1.66 -19.05
CA LEU A 99 -16.92 -0.24 -19.11
C LEU A 99 -16.23 0.15 -20.44
N ALA A 100 -16.50 -0.58 -21.53
CA ALA A 100 -15.92 -0.38 -22.87
C ALA A 100 -16.61 0.72 -23.70
N GLY A 101 -16.99 1.83 -23.06
CA GLY A 101 -17.62 2.98 -23.72
C GLY A 101 -16.66 3.72 -24.68
N ALA A 102 -17.13 4.76 -25.36
CA ALA A 102 -16.24 5.64 -26.14
C ALA A 102 -15.11 6.18 -25.24
N ALA A 103 -13.86 5.89 -25.60
CA ALA A 103 -12.67 6.19 -24.80
C ALA A 103 -12.63 5.56 -23.38
N ASN A 104 -13.38 4.47 -23.13
CA ASN A 104 -13.51 3.80 -21.82
C ASN A 104 -14.05 4.70 -20.70
N VAL A 105 -14.79 5.76 -21.02
CA VAL A 105 -15.44 6.61 -20.01
C VAL A 105 -16.94 6.43 -20.10
N ASN A 106 -17.56 5.96 -19.02
CA ASN A 106 -19.02 5.82 -18.97
C ASN A 106 -19.64 6.91 -18.11
N VAL A 107 -20.53 7.66 -18.73
CA VAL A 107 -21.37 8.64 -18.07
C VAL A 107 -22.58 7.91 -17.55
N VAL A 108 -22.67 7.82 -16.23
CA VAL A 108 -23.72 7.06 -15.58
C VAL A 108 -24.44 7.94 -14.57
N THR A 109 -25.75 7.76 -14.48
CA THR A 109 -26.53 8.33 -13.39
C THR A 109 -26.15 7.57 -12.13
N CYS A 110 -25.58 8.27 -11.15
CA CYS A 110 -25.02 7.59 -10.00
C CYS A 110 -26.11 6.88 -9.19
N SER A 111 -26.02 5.56 -9.03
CA SER A 111 -27.00 4.82 -8.22
C SER A 111 -27.02 5.27 -6.76
N ARG A 112 -25.92 5.88 -6.27
CA ARG A 112 -25.80 6.47 -4.94
C ARG A 112 -26.39 7.87 -4.85
N LEU A 113 -26.25 8.70 -5.90
CA LEU A 113 -26.75 10.09 -5.88
C LEU A 113 -28.17 10.23 -6.45
N LYS A 114 -28.65 9.28 -7.27
CA LYS A 114 -29.94 9.38 -7.99
C LYS A 114 -31.16 9.63 -7.09
N ASN A 115 -31.12 9.15 -5.85
CA ASN A 115 -32.21 9.24 -4.88
C ASN A 115 -31.92 10.24 -3.75
N LEU A 116 -30.80 10.98 -3.83
CA LEU A 116 -30.40 11.96 -2.83
C LEU A 116 -30.66 13.36 -3.39
N VAL A 117 -31.73 13.99 -2.91
CA VAL A 117 -32.11 15.36 -3.30
C VAL A 117 -31.44 16.38 -2.36
N ASP A 118 -31.35 16.07 -1.06
CA ASP A 118 -30.71 16.93 -0.07
C ASP A 118 -29.23 16.55 0.15
N GLY A 119 -28.36 17.57 0.22
CA GLY A 119 -26.94 17.39 0.52
C GLY A 119 -26.09 16.81 -0.61
N THR A 120 -26.58 16.83 -1.85
CA THR A 120 -25.83 16.44 -3.06
C THR A 120 -25.31 17.60 -3.88
N ASP A 121 -25.63 18.84 -3.51
CA ASP A 121 -25.27 20.07 -4.24
C ASP A 121 -25.63 20.02 -5.73
N GLY A 122 -26.66 19.24 -6.08
CA GLY A 122 -27.13 19.05 -7.45
C GLY A 122 -26.42 17.93 -8.23
N LEU A 123 -25.37 17.30 -7.68
CA LEU A 123 -24.61 16.23 -8.31
C LEU A 123 -25.49 15.00 -8.62
N ARG A 124 -25.50 14.58 -9.88
CA ARG A 124 -26.30 13.42 -10.34
C ARG A 124 -25.54 12.45 -11.23
N TYR A 125 -24.56 12.96 -11.98
CA TYR A 125 -23.87 12.21 -13.03
C TYR A 125 -22.42 12.02 -12.65
N HIS A 126 -21.84 10.88 -13.02
CA HIS A 126 -20.40 10.67 -12.93
C HIS A 126 -19.85 10.09 -14.23
N ALA A 127 -18.70 10.61 -14.66
CA ALA A 127 -17.82 9.90 -15.58
C ALA A 127 -17.05 8.86 -14.77
N SER A 128 -17.20 7.59 -15.17
CA SER A 128 -16.51 6.45 -14.59
C SER A 128 -15.38 6.02 -15.52
N ILE A 129 -14.15 6.13 -15.03
CA ILE A 129 -12.91 5.78 -15.73
C ILE A 129 -12.35 4.51 -15.10
N PRO A 130 -12.29 3.39 -15.82
CA PRO A 130 -11.76 2.15 -15.28
C PRO A 130 -10.23 2.24 -15.17
N LEU A 131 -9.72 1.69 -14.07
CA LEU A 131 -8.29 1.61 -13.79
C LEU A 131 -7.82 0.19 -14.09
N TYR A 132 -7.01 0.08 -15.12
CA TYR A 132 -6.38 -1.17 -15.54
C TYR A 132 -4.85 -1.05 -15.48
N ALA A 133 -4.17 -2.15 -15.17
CA ALA A 133 -2.74 -2.29 -15.45
C ALA A 133 -2.46 -3.70 -15.94
N HIS A 134 -1.76 -3.83 -17.08
CA HIS A 134 -1.41 -5.13 -17.66
C HIS A 134 -2.60 -6.11 -17.76
N GLY A 135 -3.80 -5.61 -18.11
CA GLY A 135 -5.03 -6.42 -18.22
C GLY A 135 -5.73 -6.75 -16.89
N LYS A 136 -5.16 -6.36 -15.75
CA LYS A 136 -5.74 -6.55 -14.42
C LYS A 136 -6.73 -5.42 -14.09
N LYS A 137 -7.90 -5.78 -13.57
CA LYS A 137 -8.91 -4.86 -13.04
C LYS A 137 -8.46 -4.34 -11.68
N LEU A 138 -8.18 -3.05 -11.58
CA LEU A 138 -7.70 -2.44 -10.32
C LEU A 138 -8.77 -1.63 -9.60
N GLY A 139 -9.63 -0.94 -10.35
CA GLY A 139 -10.59 -0.03 -9.74
C GLY A 139 -11.30 0.89 -10.72
N VAL A 140 -11.97 1.90 -10.18
CA VAL A 140 -12.70 2.91 -10.94
C VAL A 140 -12.44 4.29 -10.34
N LEU A 141 -11.98 5.23 -11.16
CA LEU A 141 -12.01 6.66 -10.87
C LEU A 141 -13.37 7.20 -11.29
N ASN A 142 -14.03 7.93 -10.40
CA ASN A 142 -15.27 8.63 -10.68
C ASN A 142 -15.04 10.12 -10.48
N VAL A 143 -15.55 10.91 -11.42
CA VAL A 143 -15.66 12.37 -11.28
C VAL A 143 -17.10 12.77 -11.54
N ALA A 144 -17.69 13.60 -10.67
CA ALA A 144 -19.13 13.86 -10.72
C ALA A 144 -19.46 15.34 -10.94
N SER A 145 -20.60 15.58 -11.59
CA SER A 145 -21.13 16.90 -11.91
C SER A 145 -22.66 16.95 -11.79
N ALA A 146 -23.19 18.16 -11.64
CA ALA A 146 -24.62 18.44 -11.50
C ALA A 146 -25.38 18.44 -12.83
N ASP A 147 -24.72 18.86 -13.93
CA ASP A 147 -25.29 18.88 -15.27
C ASP A 147 -24.37 18.13 -16.24
N TRP A 148 -24.91 17.12 -16.93
CA TRP A 148 -24.16 16.37 -17.93
C TRP A 148 -24.58 16.74 -19.35
N ARG A 149 -24.15 17.92 -19.76
CA ARG A 149 -23.83 18.24 -21.15
C ARG A 149 -22.46 18.94 -21.11
N GLN A 150 -21.43 18.35 -21.74
CA GLN A 150 -20.13 18.97 -22.15
C GLN A 150 -18.79 18.34 -21.65
N LEU A 151 -18.63 17.04 -21.39
CA LEU A 151 -17.26 16.49 -21.58
C LEU A 151 -17.00 16.41 -23.09
N SER A 152 -16.03 17.19 -23.54
CA SER A 152 -15.56 17.15 -24.94
C SER A 152 -14.80 15.85 -25.20
N PRO A 153 -14.63 15.45 -26.48
CA PRO A 153 -13.77 14.32 -26.83
C PRO A 153 -12.34 14.46 -26.25
N ASP A 154 -11.83 15.69 -26.16
CA ASP A 154 -10.51 15.96 -25.58
C ASP A 154 -10.49 15.70 -24.06
N ASP A 155 -11.56 16.07 -23.34
CA ASP A 155 -11.66 15.79 -21.90
C ASP A 155 -11.76 14.29 -21.62
N LEU A 156 -12.48 13.55 -22.46
CA LEU A 156 -12.56 12.08 -22.37
C LEU A 156 -11.19 11.43 -22.63
N GLN A 157 -10.44 11.93 -23.61
CA GLN A 157 -9.10 11.43 -23.92
C GLN A 157 -8.10 11.72 -22.79
N LEU A 158 -8.21 12.90 -22.19
CA LEU A 158 -7.43 13.29 -21.03
C LEU A 158 -7.74 12.39 -19.82
N LEU A 159 -9.01 12.19 -19.51
CA LEU A 159 -9.47 11.29 -18.45
C LEU A 159 -9.03 9.85 -18.68
N TYR A 160 -9.07 9.35 -19.91
CA TYR A 160 -8.55 8.04 -20.28
C TYR A 160 -7.04 7.94 -19.97
N THR A 161 -6.26 8.93 -20.41
CA THR A 161 -4.80 8.98 -20.16
C THR A 161 -4.49 9.00 -18.67
N ILE A 162 -5.27 9.76 -17.88
CA ILE A 162 -5.14 9.79 -16.42
C ILE A 162 -5.49 8.43 -15.81
N GLY A 163 -6.55 7.77 -16.29
CA GLY A 163 -6.93 6.43 -15.87
C GLY A 163 -5.81 5.41 -16.06
N ASP A 164 -5.17 5.40 -17.23
CA ASP A 164 -4.03 4.53 -17.52
C ASP A 164 -2.83 4.82 -16.59
N MET A 165 -2.48 6.10 -16.39
CA MET A 165 -1.40 6.48 -15.47
C MET A 165 -1.69 6.06 -14.03
N LEU A 166 -2.93 6.26 -13.56
CA LEU A 166 -3.37 5.85 -12.23
C LEU A 166 -3.35 4.33 -12.07
N GLY A 167 -3.80 3.59 -13.08
CA GLY A 167 -3.76 2.13 -13.08
C GLY A 167 -2.32 1.60 -12.89
N ILE A 168 -1.37 2.11 -13.69
CA ILE A 168 0.05 1.74 -13.57
C ILE A 168 0.60 2.09 -12.19
N ALA A 169 0.27 3.28 -11.67
CA ALA A 169 0.77 3.70 -10.37
C ALA A 169 0.22 2.87 -9.20
N VAL A 170 -1.06 2.50 -9.25
CA VAL A 170 -1.69 1.62 -8.26
C VAL A 170 -1.01 0.25 -8.26
N GLU A 171 -0.79 -0.35 -9.43
CA GLU A 171 -0.11 -1.65 -9.51
C GLU A 171 1.33 -1.55 -9.03
N ARG A 172 2.05 -0.47 -9.36
CA ARG A 172 3.40 -0.24 -8.84
C ARG A 172 3.41 -0.10 -7.32
N GLY A 173 2.47 0.65 -6.73
CA GLY A 173 2.36 0.78 -5.27
C GLY A 173 2.19 -0.58 -4.59
N ARG A 174 1.27 -1.41 -5.12
CA ARG A 174 1.06 -2.78 -4.62
C ARG A 174 2.30 -3.67 -4.76
N LEU A 175 2.98 -3.61 -5.90
CA LEU A 175 4.22 -4.36 -6.11
C LEU A 175 5.32 -3.93 -5.13
N PHE A 176 5.43 -2.62 -4.86
CA PHE A 176 6.38 -2.10 -3.89
C PHE A 176 6.08 -2.62 -2.47
N GLU A 177 4.83 -2.53 -2.01
CA GLU A 177 4.40 -3.06 -0.70
C GLU A 177 4.69 -4.56 -0.58
N ARG A 178 4.39 -5.33 -1.63
CA ARG A 178 4.62 -6.77 -1.65
C ARG A 178 6.11 -7.11 -1.64
N SER A 179 6.93 -6.37 -2.39
CA SER A 179 8.39 -6.50 -2.37
C SER A 179 8.95 -6.17 -0.99
N ALA A 180 8.44 -5.14 -0.31
CA ALA A 180 8.86 -4.79 1.04
C ALA A 180 8.51 -5.89 2.06
N GLN A 181 7.32 -6.49 1.95
CA GLN A 181 6.90 -7.61 2.80
C GLN A 181 7.79 -8.85 2.58
N VAL A 182 8.05 -9.22 1.33
CA VAL A 182 8.93 -10.35 1.00
C VAL A 182 10.35 -10.10 1.52
N GLY A 183 10.90 -8.90 1.27
CA GLY A 183 12.23 -8.54 1.76
C GLY A 183 12.33 -8.60 3.29
N ALA A 184 11.29 -8.18 4.01
CA ALA A 184 11.25 -8.29 5.48
C ALA A 184 11.25 -9.76 5.96
N VAL A 185 10.54 -10.65 5.28
CA VAL A 185 10.52 -12.09 5.60
C VAL A 185 11.86 -12.75 5.27
N GLU A 186 12.45 -12.44 4.12
CA GLU A 186 13.76 -12.95 3.72
C GLU A 186 14.84 -12.54 4.72
N GLU A 187 14.86 -11.28 5.14
CA GLU A 187 15.80 -10.78 6.12
C GLU A 187 15.61 -11.46 7.49
N ARG A 188 14.35 -11.63 7.93
CA ARG A 188 14.05 -12.39 9.16
C ARG A 188 14.55 -13.84 9.07
N ASN A 189 14.39 -14.50 7.93
CA ASN A 189 14.87 -15.87 7.72
C ASN A 189 16.40 -15.94 7.65
N ARG A 190 17.04 -14.94 7.05
CA ARG A 190 18.51 -14.82 7.02
C ARG A 190 19.06 -14.70 8.45
N LEU A 191 18.49 -13.81 9.26
CA LEU A 191 18.85 -13.63 10.67
C LEU A 191 18.59 -14.90 11.49
N ALA A 192 17.46 -15.59 11.28
CA ALA A 192 17.18 -16.84 11.97
C ALA A 192 18.23 -17.93 11.68
N ARG A 193 18.71 -18.04 10.43
CA ARG A 193 19.81 -18.94 10.07
C ARG A 193 21.12 -18.55 10.74
N GLU A 194 21.46 -17.27 10.72
CA GLU A 194 22.70 -16.76 11.34
C GLU A 194 22.73 -17.01 12.87
N ILE A 195 21.59 -16.82 13.55
CA ILE A 195 21.42 -17.18 14.96
C ILE A 195 21.55 -18.68 15.16
N HIS A 196 20.87 -19.49 14.34
CA HIS A 196 20.93 -20.95 14.42
C HIS A 196 22.37 -21.46 14.26
N ASP A 197 23.12 -20.95 13.29
CA ASP A 197 24.50 -21.36 13.03
C ASP A 197 25.42 -20.97 14.21
N THR A 198 25.25 -19.77 14.76
CA THR A 198 25.99 -19.31 15.95
C THR A 198 25.70 -20.20 17.15
N LEU A 199 24.42 -20.53 17.40
CA LEU A 199 24.01 -21.42 18.47
C LEU A 199 24.54 -22.84 18.27
N ALA A 200 24.48 -23.37 17.05
CA ALA A 200 24.99 -24.69 16.72
C ALA A 200 26.49 -24.79 16.98
N GLN A 201 27.27 -23.81 16.50
CA GLN A 201 28.72 -23.72 16.76
C GLN A 201 29.01 -23.64 18.26
N GLY A 202 28.26 -22.81 18.99
CA GLY A 202 28.38 -22.67 20.43
C GLY A 202 28.11 -23.96 21.20
N LEU A 203 27.05 -24.69 20.81
CA LEU A 203 26.69 -25.97 21.40
C LEU A 203 27.72 -27.07 21.08
N THR A 204 28.26 -27.10 19.85
CA THR A 204 29.37 -28.00 19.50
C THR A 204 30.59 -27.73 20.38
N ALA A 205 30.97 -26.47 20.59
CA ALA A 205 32.09 -26.12 21.45
C ALA A 205 31.86 -26.54 22.92
N VAL A 206 30.63 -26.38 23.43
CA VAL A 206 30.25 -26.87 24.77
C VAL A 206 30.33 -28.39 24.85
N SER A 207 29.81 -29.12 23.86
CA SER A 207 29.89 -30.59 23.82
C SER A 207 31.33 -31.08 23.87
N LEU A 208 32.20 -30.51 23.03
CA LEU A 208 33.62 -30.87 22.99
C LEU A 208 34.34 -30.62 24.33
N GLN A 209 34.01 -29.52 25.01
CA GLN A 209 34.57 -29.22 26.34
C GLN A 209 34.11 -30.23 27.40
N LEU A 210 32.84 -30.65 27.35
CA LEU A 210 32.29 -31.65 28.28
C LEU A 210 32.82 -33.06 27.98
N GLU A 211 32.88 -33.47 26.72
CA GLU A 211 33.48 -34.75 26.30
C GLU A 211 34.96 -34.85 26.71
N SER A 212 35.70 -33.77 26.58
CA SER A 212 37.09 -33.73 27.02
C SER A 212 37.23 -33.78 28.55
N ALA A 213 36.29 -33.17 29.30
CA ALA A 213 36.26 -33.27 30.75
C ALA A 213 35.95 -34.72 31.20
N ASP A 214 35.06 -35.40 30.50
CA ASP A 214 34.69 -36.81 30.73
C ASP A 214 35.89 -37.74 30.47
N ALA A 215 36.59 -37.55 29.34
CA ALA A 215 37.81 -38.32 29.04
C ALA A 215 38.93 -38.12 30.08
N LEU A 216 39.06 -36.90 30.65
CA LEU A 216 40.00 -36.64 31.74
C LEU A 216 39.58 -37.29 33.06
N LEU A 217 38.27 -37.41 33.32
CA LEU A 217 37.73 -38.13 34.48
C LEU A 217 38.02 -39.63 34.36
N GLU A 218 37.79 -40.24 33.18
CA GLU A 218 38.09 -41.65 32.94
C GLU A 218 39.59 -41.98 33.09
N ALA A 219 40.46 -41.02 32.76
CA ALA A 219 41.91 -41.15 32.88
C ALA A 219 42.46 -40.88 34.28
N ASP A 220 41.60 -40.63 35.28
CA ASP A 220 41.97 -40.25 36.67
C ASP A 220 42.95 -39.04 36.70
N ALA A 221 42.73 -38.08 35.80
CA ALA A 221 43.59 -36.91 35.64
C ALA A 221 43.38 -35.89 36.77
N ASP A 222 44.25 -34.86 36.82
CA ASP A 222 44.19 -33.79 37.83
C ASP A 222 42.79 -33.13 37.91
N PRO A 223 42.12 -33.16 39.09
CA PRO A 223 40.83 -32.52 39.32
C PRO A 223 40.79 -31.03 38.95
N ALA A 224 41.92 -30.32 39.05
CA ALA A 224 41.99 -28.91 38.66
C ALA A 224 41.75 -28.73 37.15
N ARG A 225 42.27 -29.65 36.33
CA ARG A 225 42.14 -29.62 34.86
C ARG A 225 40.73 -29.98 34.41
N ILE A 226 40.11 -30.98 35.04
CA ILE A 226 38.69 -31.33 34.81
C ILE A 226 37.79 -30.14 35.15
N ARG A 227 38.00 -29.51 36.32
CA ARG A 227 37.25 -28.32 36.75
C ARG A 227 37.40 -27.16 35.76
N GLN A 228 38.59 -26.96 35.19
CA GLN A 228 38.83 -25.93 34.18
C GLN A 228 37.99 -26.16 32.91
N MET A 229 37.89 -27.40 32.40
CA MET A 229 37.07 -27.71 31.21
C MET A 229 35.59 -27.44 31.47
N VAL A 230 35.08 -27.85 32.64
CA VAL A 230 33.69 -27.57 33.04
C VAL A 230 33.44 -26.05 33.15
N GLN A 231 34.38 -25.29 33.70
CA GLN A 231 34.27 -23.83 33.78
C GLN A 231 34.28 -23.18 32.38
N GLN A 232 35.08 -23.69 31.44
CA GLN A 232 35.08 -23.23 30.06
C GLN A 232 33.74 -23.52 29.36
N ALA A 233 33.20 -24.73 29.52
CA ALA A 233 31.87 -25.07 29.03
C ALA A 233 30.79 -24.12 29.57
N LEU A 234 30.78 -23.87 30.89
CA LEU A 234 29.84 -22.93 31.51
C LEU A 234 29.99 -21.50 30.99
N ALA A 235 31.22 -21.04 30.77
CA ALA A 235 31.47 -19.71 30.21
C ALA A 235 30.95 -19.60 28.77
N LEU A 236 31.19 -20.62 27.93
CA LEU A 236 30.66 -20.69 26.57
C LEU A 236 29.13 -20.71 26.56
N THR A 237 28.49 -21.50 27.43
CA THR A 237 27.03 -21.52 27.54
C THR A 237 26.45 -20.15 27.88
N ARG A 238 27.05 -19.43 28.84
CA ARG A 238 26.61 -18.08 29.22
C ARG A 238 26.74 -17.09 28.07
N ALA A 239 27.88 -17.08 27.39
CA ALA A 239 28.12 -16.21 26.25
C ALA A 239 27.12 -16.46 25.10
N ASN A 240 26.89 -17.73 24.74
CA ASN A 240 25.93 -18.09 23.69
C ASN A 240 24.49 -17.72 24.06
N LEU A 241 24.10 -17.85 25.32
CA LEU A 241 22.77 -17.46 25.79
C LEU A 241 22.57 -15.93 25.76
N GLU A 242 23.61 -15.16 26.09
CA GLU A 242 23.58 -13.70 25.99
C GLU A 242 23.49 -13.23 24.54
N GLU A 243 24.25 -13.84 23.63
CA GLU A 243 24.18 -13.56 22.19
C GLU A 243 22.78 -13.85 21.66
N ALA A 244 22.24 -15.05 21.92
CA ALA A 244 20.90 -15.42 21.47
C ALA A 244 19.79 -14.48 22.01
N ARG A 245 19.91 -14.04 23.27
CA ARG A 245 18.97 -13.06 23.84
C ARG A 245 19.04 -11.72 23.13
N ARG A 246 20.25 -11.21 22.86
CA ARG A 246 20.46 -9.97 22.11
C ARG A 246 19.85 -10.08 20.70
N SER A 247 20.14 -11.14 19.96
CA SER A 247 19.59 -11.31 18.61
C SER A 247 18.07 -11.42 18.59
N VAL A 248 17.44 -12.07 19.59
CA VAL A 248 15.97 -12.12 19.71
C VAL A 248 15.38 -10.76 20.07
N GLN A 249 16.06 -9.96 20.89
CA GLN A 249 15.63 -8.59 21.20
C GLN A 249 15.68 -7.71 19.95
N ASP A 250 16.77 -7.79 19.17
CA ASP A 250 16.91 -7.04 17.92
C ASP A 250 15.83 -7.43 16.91
N LEU A 251 15.52 -8.73 16.77
CA LEU A 251 14.42 -9.22 15.94
C LEU A 251 13.05 -8.72 16.38
N ARG A 252 12.81 -8.59 17.69
CA ARG A 252 11.55 -8.03 18.24
C ARG A 252 11.45 -6.53 18.05
N ALA A 253 12.59 -5.82 18.07
CA ALA A 253 12.64 -4.39 17.87
C ALA A 253 12.59 -3.98 16.38
N ALA A 254 12.98 -4.88 15.46
CA ALA A 254 13.05 -4.61 14.03
C ALA A 254 11.76 -4.03 13.40
N PRO A 255 10.53 -4.49 13.73
CA PRO A 255 9.29 -3.90 13.19
C PRO A 255 9.03 -2.45 13.62
N LEU A 256 9.70 -1.99 14.69
CA LEU A 256 9.54 -0.67 15.29
C LEU A 256 10.63 0.31 14.82
N ALA A 257 11.67 -0.17 14.12
CA ALA A 257 12.78 0.65 13.65
C ALA A 257 12.32 1.64 12.55
N GLY A 258 12.65 2.93 12.71
CA GLY A 258 12.28 3.98 11.76
C GLY A 258 10.84 4.48 11.85
N ARG A 259 10.04 3.94 12.78
CA ARG A 259 8.68 4.40 13.06
C ARG A 259 8.66 5.48 14.13
N THR A 260 7.69 6.38 14.06
CA THR A 260 7.40 7.32 15.16
C THR A 260 6.86 6.56 16.37
N LEU A 261 6.96 7.17 17.56
CA LEU A 261 6.43 6.56 18.80
C LEU A 261 4.95 6.18 18.67
N VAL A 262 4.15 7.00 17.97
CA VAL A 262 2.72 6.76 17.76
C VAL A 262 2.49 5.52 16.88
N GLU A 263 3.22 5.39 15.78
CA GLU A 263 3.14 4.22 14.88
C GLU A 263 3.62 2.93 15.57
N ALA A 264 4.66 3.03 16.39
CA ALA A 264 5.18 1.92 17.17
C ALA A 264 4.16 1.43 18.22
N LEU A 265 3.50 2.36 18.92
CA LEU A 265 2.46 2.04 19.91
C LEU A 265 1.21 1.43 19.26
N ALA A 266 0.79 1.93 18.09
CA ALA A 266 -0.34 1.37 17.35
C ALA A 266 -0.08 -0.10 16.94
N LEU A 267 1.11 -0.39 16.42
CA LEU A 267 1.53 -1.76 16.07
C LEU A 267 1.53 -2.71 17.27
N LEU A 268 2.01 -2.24 18.42
CA LEU A 268 2.04 -3.04 19.64
C LEU A 268 0.62 -3.30 20.18
N ALA A 269 -0.29 -2.33 20.06
CA ALA A 269 -1.68 -2.48 20.46
C ALA A 269 -2.45 -3.47 19.55
N GLU A 270 -2.17 -3.50 18.25
CA GLU A 270 -2.74 -4.49 17.33
C GLU A 270 -2.20 -5.91 17.55
N ALA A 271 -0.92 -6.04 17.91
CA ALA A 271 -0.27 -7.33 18.16
C ALA A 271 -0.65 -7.97 19.51
N ALA A 272 -1.20 -7.20 20.44
CA ALA A 272 -1.65 -7.66 21.75
C ALA A 272 -3.17 -7.49 21.85
N PRO A 273 -4.00 -8.47 21.41
CA PRO A 273 -5.42 -8.42 21.68
C PRO A 273 -5.61 -8.42 23.19
N LEU A 274 -6.01 -7.27 23.73
CA LEU A 274 -6.37 -7.12 25.14
C LEU A 274 -7.57 -8.04 25.38
N GLN A 275 -7.31 -9.23 25.94
CA GLN A 275 -8.34 -9.99 26.62
C GLN A 275 -8.72 -9.17 27.86
N VAL A 276 -9.77 -8.38 27.70
CA VAL A 276 -10.44 -7.71 28.81
C VAL A 276 -11.40 -8.75 29.40
N ASP A 277 -10.96 -9.43 30.45
CA ASP A 277 -11.84 -10.15 31.38
C ASP A 277 -12.53 -9.18 32.34
#